data_AF-A0A419KYX3-F1
#
_entry.id   AF-A0A419KYX3-F1
#
_cell.length_a   1.000
_cell.length_b   1.000
_cell.length_c   1.000
_cell.angle_alpha   90.00
_cell.angle_beta   90.00
_cell.angle_gamma   90.00
#
_symmetry.space_group_name_H-M   'P 1'
#
loop_
_entity.id
_entity.type
_entity.pdbx_description
1 polymer ?
#
loop_
_entity_poly.entity_id
_entity_poly.type
_entity_poly.pdbx_seq_one_letter_code
_entity_poly.pdbx_strand_id
1 'polypeptide(L)'
;MTEESGEEQKGEMRKNRGEPLVPGLELLKWICLTSGIVGFITWLGDIVYWSTKGYSIHPVFEATAGGIPYVLLLFAGLLILGCGASAYEKYLESTSGTLELDSRLDEMEKVMSKIHESLFKTTKKMAEDLKEARRLNEELRAQVEALTRERDRLNARLKRMQERLEHALAPDLREVKGIGPTMAERLKELGLEKVPDLLKISPEDLSTKLGISPKIVSKWFEEAMRLSRERSAGSE
;
A
#
# COMPACT_ATOMS: atom_id res chain seq x y z
N MET A 1 3.80 -7.67 37.71
CA MET A 1 2.52 -8.37 37.84
C MET A 1 2.53 -9.45 36.77
N THR A 2 3.16 -10.60 37.04
CA THR A 2 2.60 -11.82 37.69
C THR A 2 1.50 -12.41 36.80
N GLU A 3 1.83 -13.50 36.10
CA GLU A 3 1.53 -14.91 36.46
C GLU A 3 0.14 -15.29 35.94
N GLU A 4 0.09 -16.17 34.93
CA GLU A 4 -0.12 -17.63 35.06
C GLU A 4 -1.58 -18.01 35.32
N SER A 5 -2.12 -18.79 34.38
CA SER A 5 -3.24 -19.74 34.53
C SER A 5 -3.63 -20.16 33.09
N GLY A 6 -3.36 -21.35 32.57
CA GLY A 6 -3.20 -22.64 33.25
C GLY A 6 -4.52 -23.41 33.26
N GLU A 7 -4.87 -24.03 32.14
CA GLU A 7 -5.79 -25.18 31.96
C GLU A 7 -5.54 -25.67 30.51
N GLU A 8 -4.86 -26.78 30.17
CA GLU A 8 -5.06 -28.19 30.55
C GLU A 8 -6.56 -28.55 30.60
N GLN A 9 -7.14 -29.49 29.84
CA GLN A 9 -6.70 -30.59 28.97
C GLN A 9 -7.94 -31.02 28.15
N LYS A 10 -7.77 -31.60 26.96
CA LYS A 10 -8.26 -32.96 26.55
C LYS A 10 -8.53 -33.09 25.05
N GLY A 11 -8.11 -34.24 24.51
CA GLY A 11 -8.59 -34.80 23.25
C GLY A 11 -7.55 -34.70 22.13
N GLU A 12 -6.41 -35.35 22.24
CA GLU A 12 -6.26 -36.74 21.82
C GLU A 12 -6.75 -36.97 20.38
N MET A 13 -5.87 -36.71 19.41
CA MET A 13 -5.64 -37.62 18.28
C MET A 13 -4.25 -37.35 17.71
N ARG A 14 -3.29 -38.11 18.23
CA ARG A 14 -2.13 -38.53 17.46
C ARG A 14 -2.64 -39.26 16.22
N LYS A 15 -2.69 -38.60 15.06
CA LYS A 15 -2.68 -39.35 13.80
C LYS A 15 -1.22 -39.54 13.44
N ASN A 16 -0.73 -40.69 13.89
CA ASN A 16 0.57 -41.25 13.58
C ASN A 16 0.87 -41.04 12.09
N ARG A 17 2.08 -40.50 11.85
CA ARG A 17 3.07 -41.06 10.93
C ARG A 17 2.51 -42.29 10.22
N GLY A 18 2.30 -42.18 8.91
CA GLY A 18 2.18 -43.32 8.02
C GLY A 18 3.46 -44.14 8.13
N GLU A 19 3.50 -45.02 9.11
CA GLU A 19 4.36 -46.18 9.12
C GLU A 19 3.83 -47.08 7.99
N PRO A 20 4.66 -47.50 7.03
CA PRO A 20 4.20 -48.42 6.01
C PRO A 20 3.75 -49.71 6.71
N LEU A 21 2.47 -50.02 6.49
CA LEU A 21 1.79 -51.16 7.05
C LEU A 21 2.52 -52.46 6.67
N VAL A 22 2.87 -53.20 7.71
CA VAL A 22 3.21 -54.64 7.77
C VAL A 22 4.52 -55.10 7.09
N PRO A 23 5.66 -55.09 7.84
CA PRO A 23 6.90 -55.75 7.40
C PRO A 23 6.71 -57.24 7.09
N GLY A 24 5.75 -57.89 7.75
CA GLY A 24 5.50 -59.32 7.64
C GLY A 24 4.98 -59.78 6.27
N LEU A 25 4.23 -58.95 5.55
CA LEU A 25 3.64 -59.36 4.26
C LEU A 25 4.67 -59.28 3.13
N GLU A 26 5.53 -58.26 3.13
CA GLU A 26 6.68 -58.16 2.22
C GLU A 26 7.69 -59.28 2.48
N LEU A 27 7.93 -59.63 3.75
CA LEU A 27 8.81 -60.74 4.12
C LEU A 27 8.24 -62.10 3.66
N LEU A 28 6.91 -62.29 3.75
CA LEU A 28 6.25 -63.50 3.26
C LEU A 28 6.29 -63.61 1.73
N LYS A 29 6.14 -62.49 1.01
CA LYS A 29 6.31 -62.44 -0.46
C LYS A 29 7.74 -62.84 -0.86
N TRP A 30 8.76 -62.34 -0.16
CA TRP A 30 10.16 -62.72 -0.37
C TRP A 30 10.44 -64.18 -0.02
N ILE A 31 9.86 -64.72 1.05
CA ILE A 31 10.00 -66.13 1.44
C ILE A 31 9.35 -67.05 0.40
N CYS A 32 8.16 -66.73 -0.09
CA CYS A 32 7.50 -67.53 -1.14
C CYS A 32 8.26 -67.46 -2.48
N LEU A 33 8.80 -66.28 -2.84
CA LEU A 33 9.60 -66.12 -4.05
C LEU A 33 10.90 -66.93 -3.97
N THR A 34 11.62 -66.84 -2.85
CA THR A 34 12.87 -67.58 -2.65
C THR A 34 12.64 -69.09 -2.54
N SER A 35 11.56 -69.53 -1.90
CA SER A 35 11.15 -70.94 -1.86
C SER A 35 10.81 -71.49 -3.26
N GLY A 36 10.09 -70.71 -4.07
CA GLY A 36 9.78 -71.08 -5.46
C GLY A 36 11.03 -71.18 -6.33
N ILE A 37 11.98 -70.24 -6.18
CA ILE A 37 13.25 -70.25 -6.92
C ILE A 37 14.12 -71.45 -6.51
N VAL A 38 14.23 -71.74 -5.20
CA VAL A 38 14.99 -72.89 -4.71
C VAL A 38 14.38 -74.21 -5.19
N GLY A 39 13.05 -74.34 -5.14
CA GLY A 39 12.33 -75.51 -5.68
C GLY A 39 12.55 -75.69 -7.19
N PHE A 40 12.58 -74.59 -7.94
CA PHE A 40 12.83 -74.61 -9.38
C PHE A 40 14.27 -75.00 -9.71
N ILE A 41 15.26 -74.51 -8.94
CA ILE A 41 16.67 -74.88 -9.11
C ILE A 41 16.89 -76.35 -8.77
N THR A 42 16.26 -76.88 -7.71
CA THR A 42 16.33 -78.31 -7.38
C THR A 42 15.70 -79.18 -8.46
N TRP A 43 14.58 -78.75 -9.04
CA TRP A 43 13.92 -79.46 -10.14
C TRP A 43 14.76 -79.46 -11.43
N LEU A 44 15.41 -78.33 -11.76
CA LEU A 44 16.37 -78.28 -12.86
C LEU A 44 17.60 -79.16 -12.60
N GLY A 45 18.08 -79.20 -11.36
CA GLY A 45 19.18 -80.08 -10.94
C GLY A 45 18.85 -81.55 -11.17
N ASP A 46 17.64 -81.99 -10.81
CA ASP A 46 17.19 -83.37 -11.04
C ASP A 46 17.06 -83.69 -12.53
N ILE A 47 16.55 -82.75 -13.35
CA ILE A 47 16.48 -82.92 -14.81
C ILE A 47 17.87 -83.09 -15.44
N VAL A 48 18.84 -82.26 -15.05
CA VAL A 48 20.23 -82.35 -15.57
C VAL A 48 20.94 -83.60 -15.06
N TYR A 49 20.70 -83.98 -13.80
CA TYR A 49 21.25 -85.19 -13.19
C TYR A 49 20.76 -86.47 -13.89
N TRP A 50 19.47 -86.54 -14.23
CA TRP A 50 18.91 -87.65 -14.99
C TRP A 50 19.38 -87.65 -16.45
N SER A 51 19.57 -86.47 -17.06
CA SER A 51 20.08 -86.35 -18.44
C SER A 51 21.53 -86.80 -18.61
N THR A 52 22.36 -86.75 -17.57
CA THR A 52 23.81 -87.07 -17.65
C THR A 52 24.14 -88.52 -17.35
N LYS A 53 23.25 -89.27 -16.67
CA LYS A 53 23.47 -90.69 -16.30
C LYS A 53 22.96 -91.73 -17.31
N GLY A 54 22.46 -91.32 -18.48
CA GLY A 54 22.15 -92.25 -19.58
C GLY A 54 21.06 -93.27 -19.28
N TYR A 55 20.17 -92.99 -18.34
CA TYR A 55 18.94 -93.78 -18.13
C TYR A 55 17.89 -93.31 -19.13
N SER A 56 17.26 -94.26 -19.83
CA SER A 56 16.11 -93.99 -20.68
C SER A 56 15.01 -93.31 -19.85
N ILE A 57 14.77 -92.05 -20.17
CA ILE A 57 13.73 -91.22 -19.57
C ILE A 57 12.39 -91.94 -19.79
N HIS A 58 11.55 -92.05 -18.75
CA HIS A 58 10.23 -92.66 -18.81
C HIS A 58 9.41 -92.16 -20.03
N PRO A 59 8.57 -92.99 -20.67
CA PRO A 59 7.85 -92.67 -21.93
C PRO A 59 6.81 -91.54 -21.84
N VAL A 60 6.75 -90.81 -20.72
CA VAL A 60 5.94 -89.58 -20.57
C VAL A 60 6.66 -88.34 -21.13
N PHE A 61 7.98 -88.41 -21.35
CA PHE A 61 8.78 -87.25 -21.81
C PHE A 61 9.08 -87.25 -23.32
N GLU A 62 8.78 -88.32 -24.04
CA GLU A 62 9.01 -88.41 -25.50
C GLU A 62 8.00 -87.58 -26.32
N ALA A 63 6.94 -87.06 -25.67
CA ALA A 63 5.96 -86.15 -26.29
C ALA A 63 6.22 -84.65 -25.99
N THR A 64 7.24 -84.30 -25.20
CA THR A 64 7.40 -82.92 -24.70
C THR A 64 8.79 -82.33 -24.90
N ALA A 65 9.53 -82.76 -25.93
CA ALA A 65 10.71 -82.03 -26.42
C ALA A 65 10.38 -80.58 -26.86
N GLY A 66 9.10 -80.22 -26.98
CA GLY A 66 8.62 -78.85 -27.16
C GLY A 66 8.10 -78.13 -25.91
N GLY A 67 8.01 -78.77 -24.74
CA GLY A 67 7.27 -78.26 -23.57
C GLY A 67 8.09 -77.44 -22.55
N ILE A 68 9.39 -77.74 -22.43
CA ILE A 68 10.32 -77.03 -21.54
C ILE A 68 10.35 -75.51 -21.79
N PRO A 69 10.35 -74.99 -23.04
CA PRO A 69 10.32 -73.54 -23.25
C PRO A 69 9.00 -72.87 -22.82
N TYR A 70 7.86 -73.59 -22.87
CA TYR A 70 6.57 -73.02 -22.46
C TYR A 70 6.44 -72.86 -20.95
N VAL A 71 6.99 -73.79 -20.16
CA VAL A 71 6.98 -73.68 -18.70
C VAL A 71 7.84 -72.51 -18.24
N LEU A 72 9.02 -72.32 -18.86
CA LEU A 72 9.88 -71.16 -18.62
C LEU A 72 9.22 -69.85 -19.05
N LEU A 73 8.52 -69.82 -20.19
CA LEU A 73 7.75 -68.65 -20.65
C LEU A 73 6.58 -68.31 -19.71
N LEU A 74 5.86 -69.32 -19.20
CA LEU A 74 4.79 -69.11 -18.22
C LEU A 74 5.35 -68.55 -16.92
N PHE A 75 6.51 -69.04 -16.47
CA PHE A 75 7.15 -68.55 -15.25
C PHE A 75 7.69 -67.12 -15.42
N ALA A 76 8.29 -66.81 -16.57
CA ALA A 76 8.70 -65.45 -16.93
C ALA A 76 7.49 -64.51 -17.03
N GLY A 77 6.37 -64.97 -17.62
CA GLY A 77 5.11 -64.22 -17.68
C GLY A 77 4.53 -63.95 -16.30
N LEU A 78 4.56 -64.93 -15.40
CA LEU A 78 4.13 -64.78 -14.00
C LEU A 78 5.03 -63.82 -13.22
N LEU A 79 6.36 -63.84 -13.45
CA LEU A 79 7.28 -62.87 -12.85
C LEU A 79 7.02 -61.44 -13.35
N ILE A 80 6.77 -61.27 -14.65
CA ILE A 80 6.44 -59.95 -15.22
C ILE A 80 5.09 -59.45 -14.69
N LEU A 81 4.07 -60.32 -14.57
CA LEU A 81 2.79 -59.99 -13.96
C LEU A 81 2.92 -59.65 -12.47
N GLY A 82 3.74 -60.40 -11.73
CA GLY A 82 4.01 -60.16 -10.30
C GLY A 82 4.73 -58.83 -10.05
N CYS A 83 5.79 -58.54 -10.83
CA CYS A 83 6.47 -57.25 -10.79
C CYS A 83 5.54 -56.11 -11.22
N GLY A 84 4.74 -56.32 -12.27
CA GLY A 84 3.74 -55.36 -12.73
C GLY A 84 2.69 -55.01 -11.68
N ALA A 85 2.19 -56.00 -10.93
CA ALA A 85 1.22 -55.78 -9.86
C ALA A 85 1.79 -54.93 -8.71
N SER A 86 3.05 -55.17 -8.31
CA SER A 86 3.71 -54.36 -7.26
C SER A 86 3.96 -52.91 -7.69
N ALA A 87 4.26 -52.68 -8.96
CA ALA A 87 4.42 -51.33 -9.51
C ALA A 87 3.06 -50.62 -9.64
N TYR A 88 1.99 -51.37 -9.92
CA TYR A 88 0.63 -50.86 -10.00
C TYR A 88 0.10 -50.44 -8.61
N GLU A 89 0.45 -51.17 -7.55
CA GLU A 89 0.06 -50.86 -6.17
C GLU A 89 0.64 -49.49 -5.72
N LYS A 90 1.93 -49.22 -6.03
CA LYS A 90 2.55 -47.89 -5.78
C LYS A 90 1.96 -46.77 -6.64
N TYR A 91 1.48 -47.08 -7.84
CA TYR A 91 0.81 -46.09 -8.71
C TYR A 91 -0.59 -45.72 -8.19
N LEU A 92 -1.32 -46.68 -7.62
CA LEU A 92 -2.61 -46.47 -6.96
C LEU A 92 -2.49 -45.63 -5.68
N GLU A 93 -1.40 -45.79 -4.92
CA GLU A 93 -1.16 -44.98 -3.73
C GLU A 93 -0.90 -43.50 -4.09
N SER A 94 -0.21 -43.23 -5.20
CA SER A 94 0.00 -41.87 -5.73
C SER A 94 -1.29 -41.16 -6.19
N THR A 95 -2.28 -41.91 -6.69
CA THR A 95 -3.59 -41.37 -7.12
C THR A 95 -4.55 -41.13 -5.94
N SER A 96 -4.32 -41.74 -4.77
CA SER A 96 -5.08 -41.39 -3.56
C SER A 96 -4.76 -39.98 -3.06
N GLY A 97 -3.53 -39.52 -3.24
CA GLY A 97 -3.10 -38.15 -2.92
C GLY A 97 -3.70 -37.07 -3.81
N THR A 98 -4.18 -37.41 -5.02
CA THR A 98 -4.82 -36.43 -5.93
C THR A 98 -6.27 -36.12 -5.54
N LEU A 99 -7.00 -37.09 -4.96
CA LEU A 99 -8.37 -36.87 -4.46
C LEU A 99 -8.43 -35.94 -3.24
N GLU A 100 -7.44 -36.02 -2.34
CA GLU A 100 -7.33 -35.11 -1.20
C GLU A 100 -6.98 -33.67 -1.67
N LEU A 101 -6.18 -33.55 -2.74
CA LEU A 101 -5.86 -32.27 -3.36
C LEU A 101 -7.10 -31.58 -3.96
N ASP A 102 -7.98 -32.33 -4.63
CA ASP A 102 -9.18 -31.79 -5.28
C ASP A 102 -10.18 -31.22 -4.24
N SER A 103 -10.35 -31.89 -3.09
CA SER A 103 -11.20 -31.37 -2.02
C SER A 103 -10.69 -30.05 -1.43
N ARG A 104 -9.37 -29.92 -1.29
CA ARG A 104 -8.71 -28.69 -0.81
C ARG A 104 -8.79 -27.56 -1.85
N LEU A 105 -8.78 -27.90 -3.14
CA LEU A 105 -8.97 -26.94 -4.23
C LEU A 105 -10.39 -26.33 -4.20
N ASP A 106 -11.44 -27.13 -3.96
CA ASP A 106 -12.82 -26.63 -3.84
C ASP A 106 -13.01 -25.74 -2.60
N GLU A 107 -12.43 -26.11 -1.45
CA GLU A 107 -12.42 -25.26 -0.26
C GLU A 107 -11.68 -23.94 -0.52
N MET A 108 -10.54 -24.01 -1.21
CA MET A 108 -9.74 -22.83 -1.53
C MET A 108 -10.44 -21.91 -2.53
N GLU A 109 -11.18 -22.45 -3.52
CA GLU A 109 -11.99 -21.67 -4.45
C GLU A 109 -13.13 -20.94 -3.73
N LYS A 110 -13.81 -21.60 -2.78
CA LYS A 110 -14.83 -20.98 -1.93
C LYS A 110 -14.27 -19.86 -1.07
N VAL A 111 -13.10 -20.08 -0.46
CA VAL A 111 -12.40 -19.04 0.32
C VAL A 111 -12.00 -17.88 -0.59
N MET A 112 -11.45 -18.17 -1.76
CA MET A 112 -11.02 -17.15 -2.72
C MET A 112 -12.18 -16.31 -3.22
N SER A 113 -13.35 -16.91 -3.49
CA SER A 113 -14.56 -16.20 -3.88
C SER A 113 -15.07 -15.25 -2.78
N LYS A 114 -15.12 -15.71 -1.52
CA LYS A 114 -15.48 -14.86 -0.38
C LYS A 114 -14.50 -13.71 -0.18
N ILE A 115 -13.19 -14.00 -0.32
CA ILE A 115 -12.15 -12.98 -0.26
C ILE A 115 -12.34 -11.97 -1.40
N HIS A 116 -12.58 -12.42 -2.62
CA HIS A 116 -12.78 -11.53 -3.77
C HIS A 116 -14.02 -10.64 -3.59
N GLU A 117 -15.14 -11.19 -3.13
CA GLU A 117 -16.36 -10.43 -2.87
C GLU A 117 -16.17 -9.38 -1.76
N SER A 118 -15.54 -9.77 -0.65
CA SER A 118 -15.27 -8.84 0.46
C SER A 118 -14.28 -7.75 0.08
N LEU A 119 -13.23 -8.08 -0.69
CA LEU A 119 -12.30 -7.11 -1.26
C LEU A 119 -13.03 -6.15 -2.20
N PHE A 120 -13.86 -6.66 -3.11
CA PHE A 120 -14.63 -5.82 -4.05
C PHE A 120 -15.59 -4.87 -3.33
N LYS A 121 -16.30 -5.35 -2.29
CA LYS A 121 -17.16 -4.48 -1.47
C LYS A 121 -16.35 -3.40 -0.76
N THR A 122 -15.19 -3.77 -0.20
CA THR A 122 -14.31 -2.83 0.51
C THR A 122 -13.73 -1.78 -0.44
N THR A 123 -13.25 -2.18 -1.62
CA THR A 123 -12.71 -1.23 -2.61
C THR A 123 -13.79 -0.29 -3.13
N LYS A 124 -15.00 -0.79 -3.38
CA LYS A 124 -16.14 0.06 -3.77
C LYS A 124 -16.49 1.08 -2.69
N LYS A 125 -16.59 0.65 -1.43
CA LYS A 125 -16.87 1.56 -0.31
C LYS A 125 -15.77 2.61 -0.18
N MET A 126 -14.51 2.18 -0.20
CA MET A 126 -13.36 3.08 -0.12
C MET A 126 -13.33 4.09 -1.29
N ALA A 127 -13.75 3.69 -2.49
CA ALA A 127 -13.87 4.58 -3.63
C ALA A 127 -14.97 5.64 -3.46
N GLU A 128 -16.10 5.29 -2.82
CA GLU A 128 -17.15 6.26 -2.49
C GLU A 128 -16.70 7.21 -1.38
N ASP A 129 -16.13 6.69 -0.30
CA ASP A 129 -15.58 7.50 0.79
C ASP A 129 -14.51 8.49 0.27
N LEU A 130 -13.67 8.05 -0.68
CA LEU A 130 -12.68 8.92 -1.32
C LEU A 130 -13.31 10.03 -2.17
N LYS A 131 -14.43 9.77 -2.85
CA LYS A 131 -15.15 10.81 -3.60
C LYS A 131 -15.77 11.83 -2.66
N GLU A 132 -16.35 11.38 -1.55
CA GLU A 132 -16.91 12.26 -0.53
C GLU A 132 -15.82 13.14 0.09
N ALA A 133 -14.69 12.54 0.48
CA ALA A 133 -13.53 13.27 0.99
C ALA A 133 -12.99 14.31 -0.01
N ARG A 134 -13.02 14.02 -1.32
CA ARG A 134 -12.66 15.01 -2.35
C ARG A 134 -13.63 16.19 -2.37
N ARG A 135 -14.95 15.92 -2.36
CA ARG A 135 -15.98 16.97 -2.33
C ARG A 135 -15.84 17.88 -1.10
N LEU A 136 -15.67 17.28 0.07
CA LEU A 136 -15.45 18.01 1.33
C LEU A 136 -14.19 18.89 1.25
N ASN A 137 -13.10 18.39 0.67
CA ASN A 137 -11.88 19.19 0.49
C ASN A 137 -12.06 20.34 -0.50
N GLU A 138 -12.81 20.13 -1.59
CA GLU A 138 -13.13 21.18 -2.56
C GLU A 138 -13.99 22.28 -1.91
N GLU A 139 -15.00 21.89 -1.13
CA GLU A 139 -15.86 22.82 -0.39
C GLU A 139 -15.07 23.61 0.66
N LEU A 140 -14.24 22.93 1.46
CA LEU A 140 -13.38 23.57 2.45
C LEU A 140 -12.42 24.59 1.79
N ARG A 141 -11.84 24.24 0.65
CA ARG A 141 -11.00 25.18 -0.13
C ARG A 141 -11.77 26.41 -0.59
N ALA A 142 -13.00 26.22 -1.09
CA ALA A 142 -13.85 27.34 -1.49
C ALA A 142 -14.18 28.27 -0.30
N GLN A 143 -14.43 27.70 0.89
CA GLN A 143 -14.64 28.48 2.11
C GLN A 143 -13.39 29.28 2.51
N VAL A 144 -12.20 28.68 2.44
CA VAL A 144 -10.92 29.36 2.73
C VAL A 144 -10.69 30.52 1.76
N GLU A 145 -10.99 30.35 0.48
CA GLU A 145 -10.90 31.43 -0.51
C GLU A 145 -11.87 32.56 -0.22
N ALA A 146 -13.12 32.24 0.14
CA ALA A 146 -14.13 33.23 0.49
C ALA A 146 -13.70 34.08 1.71
N LEU A 147 -13.23 33.43 2.76
CA LEU A 147 -12.71 34.09 3.96
C LEU A 147 -11.45 34.92 3.67
N THR A 148 -10.58 34.44 2.79
CA THR A 148 -9.39 35.19 2.35
C THR A 148 -9.80 36.50 1.66
N ARG A 149 -10.80 36.45 0.77
CA ARG A 149 -11.34 37.65 0.11
C ARG A 149 -11.95 38.62 1.12
N GLU A 150 -12.65 38.13 2.14
CA GLU A 150 -13.21 38.97 3.19
C GLU A 150 -12.12 39.64 4.03
N ARG A 151 -11.09 38.89 4.43
CA ARG A 151 -9.92 39.44 5.12
C ARG A 151 -9.25 40.54 4.30
N ASP A 152 -9.08 40.35 3.00
CA ASP A 152 -8.46 41.37 2.14
C ASP A 152 -9.33 42.63 2.01
N ARG A 153 -10.66 42.47 1.94
CA ARG A 153 -11.62 43.60 1.96
C ARG A 153 -11.55 44.38 3.27
N LEU A 154 -11.51 43.68 4.40
CA LEU A 154 -11.40 44.30 5.73
C LEU A 154 -10.06 45.01 5.90
N ASN A 155 -8.96 44.40 5.46
CA ASN A 155 -7.64 45.03 5.48
C ASN A 155 -7.60 46.31 4.64
N ALA A 156 -8.19 46.29 3.44
CA ALA A 156 -8.31 47.49 2.61
C ALA A 156 -9.17 48.57 3.27
N ARG A 157 -10.24 48.18 4.00
CA ARG A 157 -11.07 49.12 4.77
C ARG A 157 -10.31 49.71 5.94
N LEU A 158 -9.59 48.89 6.71
CA LEU A 158 -8.76 49.33 7.83
C LEU A 158 -7.70 50.32 7.35
N LYS A 159 -7.00 50.01 6.25
CA LYS A 159 -6.03 50.93 5.64
C LYS A 159 -6.64 52.28 5.32
N ARG A 160 -7.80 52.32 4.66
CA ARG A 160 -8.51 53.59 4.38
C ARG A 160 -8.93 54.34 5.64
N MET A 161 -9.37 53.62 6.67
CA MET A 161 -9.73 54.25 7.95
C MET A 161 -8.51 54.81 8.66
N GLN A 162 -7.39 54.09 8.63
CA GLN A 162 -6.12 54.54 9.17
C GLN A 162 -5.61 55.79 8.43
N GLU A 163 -5.59 55.79 7.10
CA GLU A 163 -5.21 56.96 6.30
C GLU A 163 -6.08 58.19 6.62
N ARG A 164 -7.41 57.98 6.79
CA ARG A 164 -8.31 59.06 7.22
C ARG A 164 -8.00 59.57 8.62
N LEU A 165 -7.66 58.68 9.54
CA LEU A 165 -7.34 59.02 10.92
C LEU A 165 -5.99 59.75 11.00
N GLU A 166 -4.97 59.25 10.32
CA GLU A 166 -3.65 59.89 10.20
C GLU A 166 -3.77 61.29 9.61
N HIS A 167 -4.59 61.46 8.56
CA HIS A 167 -4.87 62.76 7.97
C HIS A 167 -5.61 63.70 8.95
N ALA A 168 -6.63 63.20 9.65
CA ALA A 168 -7.39 64.00 10.61
C ALA A 168 -6.54 64.46 11.81
N LEU A 169 -5.66 63.58 12.32
CA LEU A 169 -4.75 63.83 13.43
C LEU A 169 -3.51 64.65 13.03
N ALA A 170 -3.28 64.83 11.73
CA ALA A 170 -2.15 65.61 11.25
C ALA A 170 -2.25 67.09 11.69
N PRO A 171 -1.11 67.74 11.93
CA PRO A 171 -1.05 69.15 12.26
C PRO A 171 -1.78 70.02 11.22
N ASP A 172 -2.47 71.04 11.72
CA ASP A 172 -3.08 72.07 10.88
C ASP A 172 -2.00 72.96 10.25
N LEU A 173 -2.25 73.51 9.06
CA LEU A 173 -1.32 74.44 8.41
C LEU A 173 -1.06 75.71 9.24
N ARG A 174 -2.00 76.08 10.11
CA ARG A 174 -1.84 77.21 11.04
C ARG A 174 -0.79 76.98 12.12
N GLU A 175 -0.42 75.73 12.38
CA GLU A 175 0.67 75.39 13.31
C GLU A 175 2.06 75.62 12.67
N VAL A 176 2.14 75.72 11.35
CA VAL A 176 3.40 75.97 10.62
C VAL A 176 3.82 77.43 10.77
N LYS A 177 5.00 77.65 11.34
CA LYS A 177 5.58 78.98 11.50
C LYS A 177 5.73 79.67 10.14
N GLY A 178 5.08 80.83 10.01
CA GLY A 178 5.08 81.63 8.78
C GLY A 178 3.83 81.46 7.91
N ILE A 179 2.90 80.56 8.26
CA ILE A 179 1.57 80.47 7.66
C ILE A 179 0.55 81.07 8.63
N GLY A 180 0.07 82.27 8.30
CA GLY A 180 -1.02 82.92 9.04
C GLY A 180 -2.41 82.41 8.64
N PRO A 181 -3.48 82.80 9.34
CA PRO A 181 -4.85 82.35 9.08
C PRO A 181 -5.30 82.65 7.63
N THR A 182 -5.01 83.83 7.11
CA THR A 182 -5.33 84.21 5.72
C THR A 182 -4.61 83.35 4.69
N MET A 183 -3.37 82.93 4.96
CA MET A 183 -2.64 82.06 4.05
C MET A 183 -3.11 80.61 4.15
N ALA A 184 -3.46 80.15 5.35
CA ALA A 184 -4.06 78.84 5.56
C ALA A 184 -5.41 78.70 4.83
N GLU A 185 -6.25 79.74 4.81
CA GLU A 185 -7.48 79.75 4.01
C GLU A 185 -7.22 79.65 2.51
N ARG A 186 -6.24 80.41 1.98
CA ARG A 186 -5.85 80.30 0.56
C ARG A 186 -5.30 78.92 0.20
N LEU A 187 -4.54 78.30 1.10
CA LEU A 187 -4.06 76.92 0.91
C LEU A 187 -5.22 75.93 0.95
N LYS A 188 -6.22 76.17 1.80
CA LYS A 188 -7.44 75.37 1.88
C LYS A 188 -8.27 75.45 0.60
N GLU A 189 -8.37 76.63 -0.02
CA GLU A 189 -9.03 76.80 -1.33
C GLU A 189 -8.34 75.99 -2.44
N LEU A 190 -7.03 75.73 -2.31
CA LEU A 190 -6.27 74.84 -3.20
C LEU A 190 -6.38 73.35 -2.84
N GLY A 191 -7.21 73.00 -1.85
CA GLY A 191 -7.39 71.64 -1.35
C GLY A 191 -6.29 71.16 -0.39
N LEU A 192 -5.48 72.07 0.15
CA LEU A 192 -4.44 71.77 1.13
C LEU A 192 -4.92 72.16 2.51
N GLU A 193 -5.36 71.18 3.29
CA GLU A 193 -5.92 71.45 4.62
C GLU A 193 -4.91 71.16 5.75
N LYS A 194 -4.00 70.20 5.54
CA LYS A 194 -3.12 69.67 6.57
C LYS A 194 -1.66 69.67 6.13
N VAL A 195 -0.75 69.60 7.11
CA VAL A 195 0.70 69.51 6.88
C VAL A 195 1.12 68.40 5.89
N PRO A 196 0.57 67.16 5.95
CA PRO A 196 0.88 66.13 4.96
C PRO A 196 0.46 66.47 3.54
N ASP A 197 -0.59 67.27 3.35
CA ASP A 197 -1.03 67.68 2.01
C ASP A 197 -0.09 68.72 1.42
N LEU A 198 0.43 69.63 2.25
CA LEU A 198 1.49 70.55 1.85
C LEU A 198 2.74 69.79 1.38
N LEU A 199 3.18 68.79 2.16
CA LEU A 199 4.39 68.02 1.85
C LEU A 199 4.26 67.07 0.64
N LYS A 200 3.05 66.84 0.12
CA LYS A 200 2.82 66.06 -1.11
C LYS A 200 3.09 66.85 -2.39
N ILE A 201 3.08 68.18 -2.33
CA ILE A 201 3.28 69.07 -3.48
C ILE A 201 4.72 69.58 -3.48
N SER A 202 5.28 69.91 -4.65
CA SER A 202 6.61 70.54 -4.70
C SER A 202 6.55 72.02 -4.25
N PRO A 203 7.56 72.52 -3.52
CA PRO A 203 7.66 73.93 -3.17
C PRO A 203 7.58 74.87 -4.38
N GLU A 204 8.16 74.47 -5.50
CA GLU A 204 8.22 75.23 -6.75
C GLU A 204 6.82 75.38 -7.38
N ASP A 205 6.06 74.28 -7.46
CA ASP A 205 4.70 74.30 -8.00
C ASP A 205 3.78 75.16 -7.14
N LEU A 206 3.93 75.04 -5.81
CA LEU A 206 3.13 75.83 -4.87
C LEU A 206 3.48 77.32 -4.96
N SER A 207 4.76 77.65 -5.09
CA SER A 207 5.23 79.03 -5.25
C SER A 207 4.65 79.69 -6.50
N THR A 208 4.59 78.96 -7.61
CA THR A 208 4.05 79.43 -8.89
C THR A 208 2.54 79.64 -8.80
N LYS A 209 1.81 78.71 -8.16
CA LYS A 209 0.35 78.81 -7.99
C LYS A 209 -0.07 79.97 -7.09
N LEU A 210 0.70 80.27 -6.05
CA LEU A 210 0.39 81.33 -5.08
C LEU A 210 1.02 82.69 -5.43
N GLY A 211 1.95 82.73 -6.39
CA GLY A 211 2.71 83.94 -6.72
C GLY A 211 3.64 84.40 -5.59
N ILE A 212 4.15 83.45 -4.80
CA ILE A 212 5.00 83.71 -3.62
C ILE A 212 6.44 83.35 -3.95
N SER A 213 7.40 84.06 -3.36
CA SER A 213 8.82 83.72 -3.50
C SER A 213 9.07 82.25 -3.11
N PRO A 214 9.75 81.46 -3.96
CA PRO A 214 10.10 80.07 -3.64
C PRO A 214 10.79 79.93 -2.29
N LYS A 215 11.64 80.91 -1.92
CA LYS A 215 12.36 80.95 -0.64
C LYS A 215 11.43 80.96 0.59
N ILE A 216 10.26 81.59 0.50
CA ILE A 216 9.28 81.62 1.60
C ILE A 216 8.58 80.26 1.68
N VAL A 217 8.19 79.70 0.53
CA VAL A 217 7.55 78.39 0.46
C VAL A 217 8.49 77.30 0.97
N SER A 218 9.77 77.31 0.59
CA SER A 218 10.76 76.35 1.10
C SER A 218 10.85 76.38 2.64
N LYS A 219 10.78 77.57 3.27
CA LYS A 219 10.76 77.67 4.73
C LYS A 219 9.51 77.05 5.36
N TRP A 220 8.35 77.18 4.71
CA TRP A 220 7.13 76.51 5.17
C TRP A 220 7.26 74.99 5.10
N PHE A 221 7.89 74.45 4.05
CA PHE A 221 8.15 73.02 3.90
C PHE A 221 9.15 72.49 4.93
N GLU A 222 10.23 73.21 5.18
CA GLU A 222 11.20 72.89 6.23
C GLU A 222 10.52 72.78 7.60
N GLU A 223 9.70 73.77 7.94
CA GLU A 223 8.98 73.81 9.21
C GLU A 223 7.89 72.72 9.30
N ALA A 224 7.16 72.49 8.21
CA ALA A 224 6.17 71.42 8.10
C ALA A 224 6.80 70.03 8.29
N MET A 225 7.99 69.80 7.71
CA MET A 225 8.76 68.57 7.93
C MET A 225 9.21 68.43 9.38
N ARG A 226 9.65 69.52 10.01
CA ARG A 226 10.03 69.54 11.43
C ARG A 226 8.85 69.15 12.32
N LEU A 227 7.69 69.80 12.15
CA LEU A 227 6.47 69.52 12.91
C LEU A 227 5.97 68.08 12.73
N SER A 228 6.06 67.56 11.51
CA SER A 228 5.69 66.17 11.22
C SER A 228 6.57 65.17 11.97
N ARG A 229 7.90 65.40 11.99
CA ARG A 229 8.86 64.55 12.72
C ARG A 229 8.70 64.62 14.23
N GLU A 230 8.43 65.79 14.78
CA GLU A 230 8.26 65.97 16.23
C GLU A 230 7.02 65.24 16.75
N ARG A 231 5.93 65.23 15.99
CA ARG A 231 4.72 64.47 16.38
C ARG A 231 4.87 62.97 16.23
N SER A 232 5.62 62.48 15.23
CA SER A 232 5.88 61.05 15.10
C SER A 232 6.86 60.54 16.17
N ALA A 233 7.84 61.35 16.57
CA ALA A 233 8.78 61.02 17.64
C ALA A 233 8.17 61.11 19.06
N GLY A 234 7.12 61.93 19.24
CA GLY A 234 6.42 62.06 20.53
C GLY A 234 5.33 61.01 20.78
N SER A 235 5.12 60.07 19.87
CA SER A 235 4.09 59.01 19.95
C SER A 235 4.63 57.59 20.17
N GLU A 236 5.95 57.43 20.32
CA GLU A 236 6.63 56.20 20.78
C GLU A 236 6.85 56.24 22.30
#